data_AF-W7LL77-F1
#
_entry.id   AF-W7LL77-F1
#
_cell.length_a   1.000
_cell.length_b   1.000
_cell.length_c   1.000
_cell.angle_alpha   90.00
_cell.angle_beta   90.00
_cell.angle_gamma   90.00
#
_symmetry.space_group_name_H-M   'P 1'
#
loop_
_entity.id
_entity.type
_entity.pdbx_description
1 polymer ?
#
loop_
_entity_poly.entity_id
_entity_poly.type
_entity_poly.pdbx_seq_one_letter_code
_entity_poly.pdbx_strand_id
1 'polypeptide(L)' 'MKTTVFVTLLSAAASLVSAGIVVTPVFFNQIVEKLSGDCPFGVVTPQGCAPQRG' A
#
# COMPACT_ATOMS: atom_id res chain seq x y z
N MET A 1 -1.15 -1.68 -36.77
CA MET A 1 -0.13 -1.84 -35.71
C MET A 1 -0.25 -0.79 -34.60
N LYS A 2 -0.28 0.52 -34.89
CA LYS A 2 -0.40 1.58 -33.85
C LYS A 2 -1.66 1.46 -32.97
N THR A 3 -2.81 1.15 -33.57
CA THR A 3 -4.09 1.00 -32.86
C THR A 3 -4.12 -0.20 -31.93
N THR A 4 -3.57 -1.33 -32.34
CA THR A 4 -3.51 -2.56 -31.54
C THR A 4 -2.70 -2.36 -30.25
N VAL A 5 -1.56 -1.68 -30.34
CA VAL A 5 -0.71 -1.36 -29.18
C VAL A 5 -1.43 -0.45 -28.19
N PHE A 6 -2.17 0.53 -28.69
CA PHE A 6 -2.94 1.45 -27.83
C PHE A 6 -4.06 0.73 -27.08
N VAL A 7 -4.77 -0.18 -27.77
CA VAL A 7 -5.84 -0.98 -27.18
C VAL A 7 -5.30 -1.95 -26.12
N THR A 8 -4.16 -2.59 -26.36
CA THR A 8 -3.55 -3.49 -25.36
C THR A 8 -3.05 -2.73 -24.13
N LEU A 9 -2.44 -1.55 -24.30
CA LEU A 9 -2.03 -0.70 -23.18
C LEU A 9 -3.23 -0.23 -22.34
N LEU A 10 -4.32 0.18 -23.00
CA LEU A 10 -5.52 0.65 -22.30
C LEU A 10 -6.21 -0.48 -21.53
N SER A 11 -6.27 -1.68 -22.11
CA SER A 11 -6.82 -2.87 -21.46
C SER A 11 -5.99 -3.30 -20.24
N ALA A 12 -4.66 -3.25 -20.34
CA ALA A 12 -3.77 -3.54 -19.21
C ALA A 12 -3.85 -2.49 -18.09
N ALA A 13 -4.02 -1.21 -18.42
CA ALA A 13 -4.22 -0.16 -17.42
C ALA A 13 -5.56 -0.34 -16.69
N ALA A 14 -6.63 -0.70 -17.42
CA ALA A 14 -7.94 -0.95 -16.83
C ALA A 14 -7.95 -2.13 -15.85
N SER A 15 -7.19 -3.20 -16.12
CA SER A 15 -7.09 -4.36 -15.21
C SER A 15 -6.32 -4.04 -13.92
N LEU A 16 -5.35 -3.14 -13.96
CA LEU A 16 -4.63 -2.66 -12.77
C LEU A 16 -5.53 -1.79 -11.87
N VAL A 17 -6.40 -0.96 -12.46
CA VAL A 17 -7.36 -0.13 -11.70
C VAL A 17 -8.42 -0.99 -10.99
N SER A 18 -8.80 -2.14 -11.58
CA SER A 18 -9.71 -3.09 -10.94
C SER A 18 -9.07 -3.88 -9.79
N ALA A 19 -7.74 -3.86 -9.64
CA ALA A 19 -7.09 -4.42 -8.47
C ALA A 19 -7.31 -3.45 -7.30
N GLY A 20 -8.28 -3.76 -6.44
CA GLY A 20 -8.51 -2.99 -5.23
C GLY A 20 -7.23 -2.90 -4.40
N ILE A 21 -6.95 -1.70 -3.87
CA ILE A 21 -5.83 -1.51 -2.95
C ILE A 21 -6.11 -2.31 -1.69
N VAL A 22 -5.40 -3.42 -1.49
CA VAL A 22 -5.46 -4.18 -0.24
C VAL A 22 -4.71 -3.38 0.82
N VAL A 23 -5.47 -2.70 1.67
CA VAL A 23 -4.91 -2.05 2.86
C VAL A 23 -4.77 -3.12 3.95
N THR A 24 -3.54 -3.51 4.25
CA THR A 24 -3.27 -4.40 5.39
C THR A 24 -3.33 -3.58 6.68
N PRO A 25 -4.29 -3.87 7.59
CA PRO A 25 -4.36 -3.17 8.86
C PRO A 25 -3.17 -3.54 9.76
N VAL A 26 -2.81 -2.62 10.65
CA VAL A 26 -1.88 -2.91 11.75
C VAL A 26 -2.71 -3.31 12.95
N PHE A 27 -2.51 -4.52 13.44
CA PHE A 27 -3.12 -5.01 14.67
C PHE A 27 -2.29 -4.61 15.88
N PHE A 28 -2.92 -4.41 17.05
CA PHE A 28 -2.25 -3.94 18.27
C PHE A 28 -1.07 -4.82 18.70
N ASN A 29 -1.16 -6.14 18.50
CA ASN A 29 -0.09 -7.08 18.81
C ASN A 29 1.10 -7.02 17.83
N GLN A 30 1.01 -6.21 16.78
CA GLN A 30 2.09 -5.97 15.81
C GLN A 30 2.82 -4.65 16.07
N ILE A 31 2.33 -3.84 17.02
CA ILE A 31 2.95 -2.58 17.40
C ILE A 31 4.10 -2.89 18.37
N VAL A 32 5.27 -2.35 18.08
CA VAL A 32 6.44 -2.41 18.97
C VAL A 32 6.72 -1.04 19.58
N GLU A 33 7.61 -1.00 20.55
CA GLU A 33 8.02 0.24 21.21
C GLU A 33 8.59 1.24 20.19
N LYS A 34 8.23 2.51 20.37
CA LYS A 34 8.60 3.61 19.49
C LYS A 34 9.73 4.42 20.12
N LEU A 35 10.81 4.67 19.38
CA LEU A 35 11.91 5.53 19.83
C LEU A 35 11.74 6.98 19.33
N SER A 36 12.51 7.89 19.91
CA SER A 36 12.53 9.30 19.50
C SER A 36 12.92 9.44 18.02
N GLY A 37 12.02 10.01 17.22
CA GLY A 37 12.21 10.22 15.78
C GLY A 37 11.54 9.17 14.89
N ASP A 38 11.04 8.07 15.45
CA ASP A 38 10.37 7.03 14.65
C ASP A 38 8.99 7.50 14.14
N CYS A 39 8.67 7.08 12.92
CA CYS A 39 7.33 7.11 12.31
C CYS A 39 6.41 8.26 12.80
N PRO A 40 6.69 9.54 12.46
CA PRO A 40 6.03 10.71 13.05
C PRO A 40 4.50 10.73 12.92
N PHE A 41 3.97 10.08 11.89
CA PHE A 41 2.54 10.00 11.59
C PHE A 41 2.00 8.56 11.63
N GLY A 42 2.63 7.68 12.41
CA GLY A 42 2.23 6.27 12.48
C GLY A 42 2.83 5.49 13.65
N VAL A 43 2.75 4.18 13.51
CA VAL A 43 3.24 3.19 14.48
C VAL A 43 4.43 2.44 13.93
N VAL A 44 5.29 1.99 14.84
CA VAL A 44 6.40 1.11 14.53
C VAL A 44 5.89 -0.33 14.57
N THR A 45 6.16 -1.08 13.51
CA THR A 45 5.96 -2.53 13.46
C THR A 45 7.32 -3.20 13.18
N PRO A 46 7.46 -4.51 13.37
CA PRO A 46 8.67 -5.22 12.96
C PRO A 46 9.00 -5.10 11.46
N GLN A 47 8.02 -4.72 10.63
CA GLN A 47 8.19 -4.50 9.18
C GLN A 47 8.55 -3.04 8.85
N GLY A 48 8.63 -2.16 9.84
CA GLY A 48 8.88 -0.73 9.69
C GLY A 48 7.67 0.13 10.05
N CYS A 49 7.64 1.36 9.52
CA CYS A 49 6.57 2.32 9.78
C CYS A 49 5.29 1.96 9.03
N ALA A 50 4.16 2.01 9.73
CA ALA A 50 2.85 1.82 9.12
C ALA A 50 1.82 2.81 9.70
N PRO A 51 0.81 3.22 8.91
CA PRO A 51 -0.29 4.00 9.44
C PRO A 51 -1.16 3.13 10.33
N GLN A 52 -1.48 3.60 11.54
CA GLN A 52 -2.51 2.97 12.35
C GLN A 52 -3.87 3.37 11.76
N ARG A 53 -4.50 2.43 11.06
CA ARG A 53 -5.85 2.58 10.50
C ARG A 53 -6.78 1.68 11.31
N GLY A 54 -7.46 2.28 12.29
CA GLY A 54 -8.31 1.58 13.27
C GLY A 54 -8.61 2.47 14.45
#